data_AF-A0A9E0X3Q1-F1
#
_entry.id   AF-A0A9E0X3Q1-F1
#
_cell.length_a   1.000
_cell.length_b   1.000
_cell.length_c   1.000
_cell.angle_alpha   90.00
_cell.angle_beta   90.00
_cell.angle_gamma   90.00
#
_symmetry.space_group_name_H-M   'P 1'
#
loop_
_entity.id
_entity.type
_entity.pdbx_description
1 polymer ?
#
loop_
_entity_poly.entity_id
_entity_poly.type
_entity_poly.pdbx_seq_one_letter_code
_entity_poly.pdbx_strand_id
1 'polypeptide(L)'
;MSAQAANRVELHSQNIAGLNKAYQPAIAKLGAGVTPATRHAAALGLDSASRLEVLTFNQDKDGTKHYRYQQTFRGIPIWGEQVIVAEGKNGAIRSLFGRSISGLGSDLPLGEKLIGSANALAAAKQAALGGRLAGMVTQKDSARQMIYVARDGHASMAYVVNFFADTAKGGHPTRPFVILDARNGKVLERWEGLTTDAVGTGPGGNQKTGQYEWGSGGRYGFLDVAQSGSTCTMNNTNVKTVNLNGGTSGSTAFSYTCPRNTVKTINGGYSPLNDAHYFGGMITGMYPAYTGYNALNFQLVMRTHYSSSYENAFWDGSTMNFGDGASTFYPLVSSDVAGHEVSHGFTEQHSNLTYSG
;
A
#
# COMPACT_ATOMS: atom_id res chain seq x y z
N MET A 1 -21.40 20.08 -22.39
CA MET A 1 -21.61 19.87 -20.94
C MET A 1 -20.45 19.03 -20.47
N SER A 2 -19.58 19.59 -19.64
CA SER A 2 -18.43 18.85 -19.08
C SER A 2 -18.96 17.72 -18.20
N ALA A 3 -18.55 16.48 -18.46
CA ALA A 3 -18.80 15.37 -17.56
C ALA A 3 -18.29 15.77 -16.17
N GLN A 4 -19.18 15.76 -15.17
CA GLN A 4 -18.79 16.06 -13.80
C GLN A 4 -18.21 14.79 -13.21
N ALA A 5 -16.92 14.80 -12.89
CA ALA A 5 -16.22 13.65 -12.35
C ALA A 5 -16.92 13.13 -11.08
N ALA A 6 -16.87 11.81 -10.87
CA ALA A 6 -17.43 11.21 -9.67
C ALA A 6 -16.77 11.80 -8.42
N ASN A 7 -17.59 12.14 -7.43
CA ASN A 7 -17.12 12.76 -6.19
C ASN A 7 -16.78 11.69 -5.16
N ARG A 8 -15.53 11.71 -4.66
CA ARG A 8 -15.03 10.85 -3.59
C ARG A 8 -15.14 11.61 -2.26
N VAL A 9 -15.98 11.13 -1.35
CA VAL A 9 -16.18 11.74 -0.03
C VAL A 9 -15.48 10.94 1.05
N GLU A 10 -14.49 11.54 1.71
CA GLU A 10 -13.80 10.97 2.87
C GLU A 10 -14.70 11.03 4.11
N LEU A 11 -15.17 9.87 4.57
CA LEU A 11 -16.21 9.82 5.59
C LEU A 11 -15.73 10.14 7.00
N HIS A 12 -14.47 9.82 7.31
CA HIS A 12 -13.87 10.09 8.61
C HIS A 12 -13.64 11.59 8.89
N SER A 13 -13.70 12.42 7.84
CA SER A 13 -13.57 13.88 7.93
C SER A 13 -14.91 14.62 8.10
N GLN A 14 -16.03 13.89 8.06
CA GLN A 14 -17.36 14.49 8.07
C GLN A 14 -17.77 15.02 9.45
N ASN A 15 -18.48 16.16 9.46
CA ASN A 15 -19.08 16.70 10.67
C ASN A 15 -20.30 15.86 11.08
N ILE A 16 -20.07 14.86 11.93
CA ILE A 16 -21.10 13.93 12.43
C ILE A 16 -22.26 14.65 13.13
N ALA A 17 -21.98 15.72 13.89
CA ALA A 17 -23.04 16.48 14.56
C ALA A 17 -23.94 17.20 13.55
N GLY A 18 -23.34 17.82 12.53
CA GLY A 18 -24.07 18.43 11.41
C GLY A 18 -24.89 17.42 10.62
N LEU A 19 -24.30 16.26 10.32
CA LEU A 19 -24.95 15.18 9.58
C LEU A 19 -26.15 14.61 10.35
N ASN A 20 -26.01 14.34 11.65
CA ASN A 20 -27.14 13.94 12.48
C ASN A 20 -28.23 15.03 12.54
N LYS A 21 -27.85 16.31 12.69
CA LYS A 21 -28.84 17.42 12.73
C LYS A 21 -29.64 17.54 11.44
N ALA A 22 -28.97 17.41 10.29
CA ALA A 22 -29.62 17.46 8.97
C ALA A 22 -30.50 16.23 8.72
N TYR A 23 -30.09 15.06 9.22
CA TYR A 23 -30.64 13.79 8.78
C TYR A 23 -31.69 13.16 9.71
N GLN A 24 -31.65 13.44 11.02
CA GLN A 24 -32.64 12.90 11.97
C GLN A 24 -34.10 13.26 11.60
N PRO A 25 -34.44 14.48 11.14
CA PRO A 25 -35.80 14.79 10.66
C PRO A 25 -36.19 14.02 9.38
N ALA A 26 -35.21 13.67 8.54
CA ALA A 26 -35.45 12.90 7.32
C ALA A 26 -35.71 11.41 7.63
N ILE A 27 -34.97 10.84 8.59
CA ILE A 27 -35.24 9.48 9.11
C ILE A 27 -36.66 9.38 9.66
N ALA A 28 -37.10 10.38 10.44
CA ALA A 28 -38.44 10.38 11.01
C ALA A 28 -39.55 10.36 9.92
N LYS A 29 -39.26 10.89 8.73
CA LYS A 29 -40.19 10.90 7.57
C LYS A 29 -40.14 9.62 6.73
N LEU A 30 -39.07 8.83 6.81
CA LEU A 30 -38.91 7.59 6.04
C LEU A 30 -39.86 6.46 6.53
N GLY A 31 -40.52 6.64 7.67
CA GLY A 31 -41.49 5.70 8.23
C GLY A 31 -40.83 4.59 9.08
N ALA A 32 -41.63 3.96 9.95
CA ALA A 32 -41.17 2.83 10.75
C ALA A 32 -40.84 1.63 9.83
N GLY A 33 -39.73 0.93 10.10
CA GLY A 33 -39.36 -0.30 9.38
C GLY A 33 -38.34 -0.15 8.23
N VAL A 34 -37.87 1.07 7.93
CA VAL A 34 -36.80 1.27 6.93
C VAL A 34 -35.48 0.68 7.44
N THR A 35 -34.79 -0.06 6.57
CA THR A 35 -33.54 -0.75 6.93
C THR A 35 -32.42 0.24 7.28
N PRO A 36 -31.46 -0.13 8.15
CA PRO A 36 -30.29 0.71 8.45
C PRO A 36 -29.52 1.12 7.21
N ALA A 37 -29.38 0.23 6.23
CA ALA A 37 -28.70 0.52 4.98
C ALA A 37 -29.34 1.68 4.20
N THR A 38 -30.67 1.67 4.05
CA THR A 38 -31.41 2.75 3.39
C THR A 38 -31.28 4.06 4.15
N ARG A 39 -31.34 4.02 5.48
CA ARG A 39 -31.13 5.21 6.30
C ARG A 39 -29.71 5.75 6.14
N HIS A 40 -28.67 4.92 6.22
CA HIS A 40 -27.29 5.39 6.06
C HIS A 40 -27.01 5.92 4.66
N ALA A 41 -27.55 5.30 3.61
CA ALA A 41 -27.41 5.79 2.24
C ALA A 41 -27.97 7.21 2.07
N ALA A 42 -29.16 7.46 2.62
CA ALA A 42 -29.74 8.80 2.58
C ALA A 42 -29.04 9.79 3.53
N ALA A 43 -28.47 9.33 4.65
CA ALA A 43 -27.65 10.16 5.55
C ALA A 43 -26.40 10.71 4.85
N LEU A 44 -25.80 9.88 4.00
CA LEU A 44 -24.61 10.18 3.23
C LEU A 44 -24.91 10.92 1.91
N GLY A 45 -26.18 11.16 1.59
CA GLY A 45 -26.58 11.83 0.36
C GLY A 45 -26.16 11.09 -0.91
N LEU A 46 -26.19 9.75 -0.89
CA LEU A 46 -25.81 8.95 -2.06
C LEU A 46 -26.79 9.17 -3.22
N ASP A 47 -26.31 8.93 -4.45
CA ASP A 47 -27.14 8.99 -5.65
C ASP A 47 -28.42 8.14 -5.51
N SER A 48 -29.51 8.55 -6.15
CA SER A 48 -30.80 7.84 -6.06
C SER A 48 -30.76 6.39 -6.56
N ALA A 49 -29.79 6.06 -7.41
CA ALA A 49 -29.52 4.71 -7.89
C ALA A 49 -28.44 3.97 -7.08
N SER A 50 -27.84 4.62 -6.08
CA SER A 50 -26.88 4.00 -5.16
C SER A 50 -27.56 3.31 -3.98
N ARG A 51 -26.99 2.19 -3.56
CA ARG A 51 -27.43 1.44 -2.38
C ARG A 51 -26.22 1.06 -1.53
N LEU A 52 -26.50 0.70 -0.29
CA LEU A 52 -25.54 0.11 0.62
C LEU A 52 -25.96 -1.34 0.89
N GLU A 53 -25.05 -2.28 0.64
CA GLU A 53 -25.23 -3.70 0.93
C GLU A 53 -24.40 -4.06 2.16
N VAL A 54 -25.02 -4.66 3.17
CA VAL A 54 -24.31 -5.03 4.41
C VAL A 54 -23.33 -6.16 4.10
N LEU A 55 -22.04 -5.92 4.33
CA LEU A 55 -21.00 -6.96 4.31
C LEU A 55 -20.87 -7.62 5.68
N THR A 56 -20.73 -6.81 6.74
CA THR A 56 -20.63 -7.30 8.12
C THR A 56 -21.40 -6.41 9.07
N PHE A 57 -21.94 -7.01 10.13
CA PHE A 57 -22.65 -6.34 11.21
C PHE A 57 -22.16 -6.88 12.56
N ASN A 58 -21.86 -5.99 13.49
CA ASN A 58 -21.51 -6.33 14.88
C ASN A 58 -22.22 -5.37 15.84
N GLN A 59 -22.44 -5.80 17.07
CA GLN A 59 -22.99 -4.94 18.13
C GLN A 59 -22.14 -5.06 19.41
N ASP A 60 -21.75 -3.91 19.95
CA ASP A 60 -21.01 -3.81 21.20
C ASP A 60 -21.92 -3.98 22.42
N LYS A 61 -21.32 -4.28 23.57
CA LYS A 61 -22.04 -4.41 24.86
C LYS A 61 -22.78 -3.14 25.27
N ASP A 62 -22.32 -1.95 24.84
CA ASP A 62 -22.98 -0.67 25.12
C ASP A 62 -24.18 -0.40 24.20
N GLY A 63 -24.46 -1.31 23.26
CA GLY A 63 -25.53 -1.22 22.28
C GLY A 63 -25.15 -0.54 20.96
N THR A 64 -23.90 -0.07 20.79
CA THR A 64 -23.40 0.49 19.53
C THR A 64 -23.38 -0.58 18.44
N LYS A 65 -23.91 -0.25 17.27
CA LYS A 65 -24.00 -1.12 16.11
C LYS A 65 -22.99 -0.69 15.06
N HIS A 66 -22.15 -1.61 14.61
CA HIS A 66 -21.15 -1.39 13.57
C HIS A 66 -21.58 -2.07 12.29
N TYR A 67 -21.70 -1.30 11.22
CA TYR A 67 -22.04 -1.79 9.90
C TYR A 67 -20.89 -1.52 8.95
N ARG A 68 -20.47 -2.55 8.21
CA ARG A 68 -19.57 -2.42 7.05
C ARG A 68 -20.39 -2.64 5.80
N TYR A 69 -20.39 -1.68 4.89
CA TYR A 69 -21.17 -1.72 3.67
C TYR A 69 -20.29 -1.76 2.43
N GLN A 70 -20.74 -2.51 1.44
CA GLN A 70 -20.36 -2.34 0.06
C GLN A 70 -21.31 -1.32 -0.57
N GLN A 71 -20.78 -0.24 -1.14
CA GLN A 71 -21.60 0.65 -1.95
C GLN A 71 -21.82 0.03 -3.34
N THR A 72 -23.06 0.12 -3.83
CA THR A 72 -23.41 -0.21 -5.21
C THR A 72 -24.05 0.99 -5.91
N PHE A 73 -23.99 1.01 -7.24
CA PHE A 73 -24.72 1.94 -8.09
C PHE A 73 -25.40 1.15 -9.21
N ARG A 74 -26.73 1.27 -9.31
CA ARG A 74 -27.58 0.45 -10.20
C ARG A 74 -27.36 -1.06 -10.00
N GLY A 75 -27.12 -1.47 -8.75
CA GLY A 75 -26.85 -2.88 -8.39
C GLY A 75 -25.43 -3.38 -8.69
N ILE A 76 -24.56 -2.55 -9.27
CA ILE A 76 -23.16 -2.92 -9.53
C ILE A 76 -22.28 -2.41 -8.39
N PRO A 77 -21.41 -3.26 -7.79
CA PRO A 77 -20.58 -2.83 -6.67
C PRO A 77 -19.42 -1.93 -7.11
N ILE A 78 -19.06 -0.97 -6.28
CA ILE A 78 -17.93 -0.07 -6.52
C ILE A 78 -16.66 -0.68 -5.94
N TRP A 79 -15.62 -0.83 -6.77
CA TRP A 79 -14.35 -1.42 -6.36
C TRP A 79 -13.60 -0.52 -5.37
N GLY A 80 -13.00 -1.13 -4.35
CA GLY A 80 -12.09 -0.45 -3.42
C GLY A 80 -12.75 0.46 -2.38
N GLU A 81 -14.06 0.73 -2.51
CA GLU A 81 -14.77 1.66 -1.64
C GLU A 81 -15.73 0.95 -0.70
N GLN A 82 -15.64 1.27 0.58
CA GLN A 82 -16.52 0.74 1.62
C GLN A 82 -16.92 1.85 2.57
N VAL A 83 -18.14 1.72 3.09
CA VAL A 83 -18.74 2.65 4.05
C VAL A 83 -18.87 1.93 5.38
N ILE A 84 -18.23 2.44 6.43
CA ILE A 84 -18.34 1.90 7.77
C ILE A 84 -19.10 2.91 8.63
N VAL A 85 -20.13 2.44 9.32
CA VAL A 85 -20.99 3.27 10.18
C VAL A 85 -21.06 2.66 11.58
N ALA A 86 -20.72 3.45 12.60
CA ALA A 86 -21.07 3.15 13.98
C ALA A 86 -22.34 3.91 14.36
N GLU A 87 -23.42 3.21 14.66
CA GLU A 87 -24.73 3.75 15.05
C GLU A 87 -24.94 3.51 16.55
N GLY A 88 -25.24 4.55 17.31
CA GLY A 88 -25.60 4.42 18.73
C GLY A 88 -26.97 3.79 18.94
N LYS A 89 -27.27 3.38 20.18
CA LYS A 89 -28.56 2.77 20.55
C LYS A 89 -29.80 3.61 20.20
N ASN A 90 -29.64 4.93 20.10
CA ASN A 90 -30.67 5.90 19.74
C ASN A 90 -30.79 6.13 18.22
N GLY A 91 -30.05 5.39 17.39
CA GLY A 91 -30.04 5.57 15.94
C GLY A 91 -29.19 6.75 15.45
N ALA A 92 -28.46 7.44 16.33
CA ALA A 92 -27.55 8.51 15.93
C ALA A 92 -26.22 7.92 15.42
N ILE A 93 -25.69 8.48 14.34
CA ILE A 93 -24.37 8.12 13.83
C ILE A 93 -23.32 8.64 14.81
N ARG A 94 -22.42 7.76 15.28
CA ARG A 94 -21.31 8.09 16.19
C ARG A 94 -20.01 8.34 15.42
N SER A 95 -19.74 7.51 14.41
CA SER A 95 -18.57 7.66 13.55
C SER A 95 -18.81 7.08 12.17
N LEU A 96 -18.05 7.58 11.20
CA LEU A 96 -18.01 7.08 9.85
C LEU A 96 -16.56 6.83 9.44
N PHE A 97 -16.30 5.73 8.74
CA PHE A 97 -14.99 5.44 8.16
C PHE A 97 -15.12 4.96 6.72
N GLY A 98 -14.03 5.06 5.98
CA GLY A 98 -13.97 4.74 4.56
C GLY A 98 -14.44 5.90 3.69
N ARG A 99 -14.98 5.57 2.52
CA ARG A 99 -15.30 6.52 1.46
C ARG A 99 -16.64 6.18 0.84
N SER A 100 -17.38 7.21 0.45
CA SER A 100 -18.55 7.06 -0.43
C SER A 100 -18.31 7.79 -1.75
N ILE A 101 -18.97 7.29 -2.78
CA ILE A 101 -18.92 7.87 -4.13
C ILE A 101 -20.29 8.42 -4.51
N SER A 102 -20.33 9.58 -5.17
CA SER A 102 -21.54 10.13 -5.78
C SER A 102 -21.25 10.72 -7.15
N GLY A 103 -22.29 11.09 -7.90
CA GLY A 103 -22.13 11.67 -9.24
C GLY A 103 -21.73 10.65 -10.31
N LEU A 104 -22.07 9.37 -10.13
CA LEU A 104 -21.66 8.30 -11.07
C LEU A 104 -22.46 8.28 -12.38
N GLY A 105 -23.61 8.97 -12.41
CA GLY A 105 -24.57 8.86 -13.51
C GLY A 105 -24.08 9.37 -14.87
N SER A 106 -23.19 10.37 -14.89
CA SER A 106 -22.67 10.97 -16.13
C SER A 106 -21.68 10.07 -16.86
N ASP A 107 -20.87 9.32 -16.12
CA ASP A 107 -19.76 8.55 -16.67
C ASP A 107 -20.18 7.11 -17.05
N LEU A 108 -21.31 6.65 -16.47
CA LEU A 108 -21.86 5.31 -16.64
C LEU A 108 -23.21 5.36 -17.36
N PRO A 109 -23.25 5.55 -18.68
CA PRO A 109 -24.50 5.52 -19.44
C PRO A 109 -25.11 4.11 -19.44
N LEU A 110 -26.43 4.05 -19.59
CA LEU A 110 -27.18 2.78 -19.64
C LEU A 110 -27.05 2.13 -21.02
N GLY A 111 -27.06 0.79 -21.06
CA GLY A 111 -27.16 0.02 -22.30
C GLY A 111 -25.86 -0.12 -23.11
N GLU A 112 -24.71 0.26 -22.54
CA GLU A 112 -23.42 0.01 -23.18
C GLU A 112 -23.17 -1.50 -23.37
N LYS A 113 -22.64 -1.85 -24.54
CA LYS A 113 -22.19 -3.21 -24.80
C LYS A 113 -20.89 -3.45 -24.03
N LEU A 114 -20.92 -4.43 -23.12
CA LEU A 114 -19.77 -4.86 -22.34
C LEU A 114 -19.24 -6.18 -22.88
N ILE A 115 -17.94 -6.43 -22.70
CA ILE A 115 -17.35 -7.76 -22.89
C ILE A 115 -17.91 -8.72 -21.83
N GLY A 116 -17.98 -10.02 -22.13
CA GLY A 116 -18.36 -11.02 -21.14
C GLY A 116 -17.23 -11.31 -20.15
N SER A 117 -17.59 -11.83 -18.97
CA SER A 117 -16.64 -12.22 -17.91
C SER A 117 -15.58 -13.22 -18.39
N ALA A 118 -15.93 -14.14 -19.30
CA ALA A 118 -14.97 -15.08 -19.89
C ALA A 118 -13.91 -14.38 -20.76
N ASN A 119 -14.31 -13.39 -21.55
CA ASN A 119 -13.39 -12.58 -22.37
C ASN A 119 -12.51 -11.70 -21.47
N ALA A 120 -13.08 -11.13 -20.41
CA ALA A 120 -12.32 -10.38 -19.40
C ALA A 120 -11.28 -11.27 -18.71
N LEU A 121 -11.65 -12.49 -18.31
CA LEU A 121 -10.73 -13.45 -17.70
C LEU A 121 -9.58 -13.82 -18.64
N ALA A 122 -9.87 -14.12 -19.91
CA ALA A 122 -8.86 -14.42 -20.90
C ALA A 122 -7.91 -13.22 -21.14
N ALA A 123 -8.46 -12.02 -21.31
CA ALA A 123 -7.67 -10.80 -21.49
C ALA A 123 -6.79 -10.49 -20.27
N ALA A 124 -7.30 -10.67 -19.04
CA ALA A 124 -6.55 -10.48 -17.82
C ALA A 124 -5.39 -11.48 -17.68
N LYS A 125 -5.65 -12.78 -17.97
CA LYS A 125 -4.61 -13.82 -17.96
C LYS A 125 -3.50 -13.50 -18.95
N GLN A 126 -3.86 -13.10 -20.17
CA GLN A 126 -2.89 -12.67 -21.18
C GLN A 126 -2.11 -11.43 -20.73
N ALA A 127 -2.78 -10.43 -20.17
CA ALA A 127 -2.14 -9.19 -19.71
C ALA A 127 -1.19 -9.40 -18.51
N ALA A 128 -1.49 -10.36 -17.63
CA ALA A 128 -0.68 -10.64 -16.44
C ALA A 128 0.47 -11.62 -16.70
N LEU A 129 0.24 -12.67 -17.50
CA LEU A 129 1.21 -13.74 -17.72
C LEU A 129 1.98 -13.61 -19.04
N GLY A 130 1.41 -12.92 -20.04
CA GLY A 130 2.02 -12.76 -21.36
C GLY A 130 2.41 -14.10 -21.97
N GLY A 131 3.64 -14.21 -22.48
CA GLY A 131 4.17 -15.45 -23.06
C GLY A 131 4.29 -16.62 -22.07
N ARG A 132 4.26 -16.37 -20.75
CA ARG A 132 4.32 -17.44 -19.73
C ARG A 132 3.01 -18.19 -19.58
N LEU A 133 1.89 -17.64 -20.09
CA LEU A 133 0.56 -18.20 -19.89
C LEU A 133 0.47 -19.68 -20.29
N ALA A 134 1.07 -20.05 -21.42
CA ALA A 134 1.05 -21.42 -21.93
C ALA A 134 1.73 -22.44 -20.99
N GLY A 135 2.67 -22.00 -20.15
CA GLY A 135 3.37 -22.86 -19.18
C GLY A 135 2.78 -22.83 -17.77
N MET A 136 1.68 -22.11 -17.55
CA MET A 136 1.08 -21.88 -16.24
C MET A 136 -0.23 -22.66 -16.08
N VAL A 137 -0.43 -23.23 -14.90
CA VAL A 137 -1.69 -23.81 -14.46
C VAL A 137 -2.43 -22.76 -13.65
N THR A 138 -3.53 -22.24 -14.19
CA THR A 138 -4.37 -21.25 -13.50
C THR A 138 -5.47 -21.92 -12.68
N GLN A 139 -5.76 -21.38 -11.49
CA GLN A 139 -6.79 -21.86 -10.58
C GLN A 139 -7.49 -20.68 -9.90
N LYS A 140 -8.64 -20.95 -9.27
CA LYS A 140 -9.41 -19.95 -8.49
C LYS A 140 -9.74 -18.68 -9.31
N ASP A 141 -10.06 -18.88 -10.59
CA ASP A 141 -10.43 -17.81 -11.49
C ASP A 141 -11.66 -17.07 -10.98
N SER A 142 -11.58 -15.74 -10.96
CA SER A 142 -12.68 -14.86 -10.58
C SER A 142 -12.67 -13.66 -11.51
N ALA A 143 -13.82 -13.36 -12.12
CA ALA A 143 -14.02 -12.17 -12.93
C ALA A 143 -15.36 -11.53 -12.53
N ARG A 144 -15.29 -10.47 -11.72
CA ARG A 144 -16.47 -9.79 -11.18
C ARG A 144 -16.65 -8.44 -11.85
N GLN A 145 -17.85 -8.17 -12.37
CA GLN A 145 -18.20 -6.86 -12.88
C GLN A 145 -18.37 -5.88 -11.70
N MET A 146 -17.69 -4.75 -11.78
CA MET A 146 -17.61 -3.71 -10.76
C MET A 146 -17.56 -2.33 -11.42
N ILE A 147 -17.76 -1.27 -10.65
CA ILE A 147 -17.46 0.10 -11.06
C ILE A 147 -16.07 0.45 -10.53
N TYR A 148 -15.19 0.90 -11.40
CA TYR A 148 -13.87 1.43 -11.04
C TYR A 148 -13.87 2.95 -11.17
N VAL A 149 -13.39 3.66 -10.16
CA VAL A 149 -13.24 5.12 -10.20
C VAL A 149 -11.76 5.44 -10.16
N ALA A 150 -11.23 5.98 -11.25
CA ALA A 150 -9.82 6.35 -11.35
C ALA A 150 -9.47 7.52 -10.40
N ARG A 151 -8.17 7.81 -10.27
CA ARG A 151 -7.68 8.87 -9.35
C ARG A 151 -8.13 10.27 -9.75
N ASP A 152 -8.38 10.49 -11.03
CA ASP A 152 -8.94 11.73 -11.59
C ASP A 152 -10.46 11.84 -11.41
N GLY A 153 -11.11 10.83 -10.82
CA GLY A 153 -12.55 10.79 -10.58
C GLY A 153 -13.37 10.21 -11.74
N HIS A 154 -12.75 9.80 -12.85
CA HIS A 154 -13.49 9.17 -13.95
C HIS A 154 -13.98 7.77 -13.55
N ALA A 155 -15.29 7.53 -13.67
CA ALA A 155 -15.86 6.22 -13.39
C ALA A 155 -16.04 5.37 -14.66
N SER A 156 -15.63 4.11 -14.60
CA SER A 156 -15.78 3.13 -15.69
C SER A 156 -16.46 1.87 -15.19
N MET A 157 -17.29 1.28 -16.06
CA MET A 157 -17.68 -0.12 -15.88
C MET A 157 -16.46 -1.00 -16.11
N ALA A 158 -16.16 -1.92 -15.19
CA ALA A 158 -14.94 -2.70 -15.19
C ALA A 158 -15.17 -4.16 -14.80
N TYR A 159 -14.22 -5.02 -15.16
CA TYR A 159 -14.06 -6.33 -14.55
C TYR A 159 -12.86 -6.32 -13.63
N VAL A 160 -13.07 -6.67 -12.37
CA VAL A 160 -11.98 -7.01 -11.45
C VAL A 160 -11.74 -8.50 -11.56
N VAL A 161 -10.63 -8.86 -12.17
CA VAL A 161 -10.20 -10.23 -12.39
C VAL A 161 -9.09 -10.58 -11.40
N ASN A 162 -9.21 -11.73 -10.74
CA ASN A 162 -8.09 -12.34 -10.05
C ASN A 162 -8.06 -13.84 -10.27
N PHE A 163 -6.86 -14.41 -10.27
CA PHE A 163 -6.66 -15.85 -10.39
C PHE A 163 -5.33 -16.21 -9.72
N PHE A 164 -5.19 -17.45 -9.30
CA PHE A 164 -3.90 -18.02 -8.92
C PHE A 164 -3.27 -18.69 -10.14
N ALA A 165 -1.95 -18.62 -10.30
CA ALA A 165 -1.24 -19.40 -11.29
C ALA A 165 0.12 -19.86 -10.75
N ASP A 166 0.52 -21.07 -11.12
CA ASP A 166 1.86 -21.61 -10.88
C ASP A 166 2.23 -22.52 -12.06
N THR A 167 3.49 -22.87 -12.19
CA THR A 167 3.92 -23.89 -13.16
C THR A 167 3.36 -25.26 -12.79
N ALA A 168 3.28 -26.18 -13.74
CA ALA A 168 2.75 -27.53 -13.51
C ALA A 168 3.49 -28.31 -12.41
N LYS A 169 4.76 -27.99 -12.16
CA LYS A 169 5.58 -28.61 -11.09
C LYS A 169 5.62 -27.78 -9.79
N GLY A 170 4.96 -26.63 -9.75
CA GLY A 170 5.05 -25.66 -8.66
C GLY A 170 6.37 -24.89 -8.62
N GLY A 171 6.43 -23.88 -7.75
CA GLY A 171 7.67 -23.14 -7.43
C GLY A 171 7.77 -21.74 -8.06
N HIS A 172 6.78 -21.32 -8.83
CA HIS A 172 6.66 -19.96 -9.34
C HIS A 172 5.23 -19.42 -9.18
N PRO A 173 4.69 -19.40 -7.95
CA PRO A 173 3.32 -18.98 -7.73
C PRO A 173 3.16 -17.47 -7.99
N THR A 174 1.99 -17.11 -8.50
CA THR A 174 1.52 -15.73 -8.68
C THR A 174 0.01 -15.72 -8.46
N ARG A 175 -0.53 -14.59 -8.01
CA ARG A 175 -1.96 -14.36 -7.85
C ARG A 175 -2.30 -12.96 -8.40
N PRO A 176 -2.26 -12.77 -9.73
CA PRO A 176 -2.50 -11.46 -10.31
C PRO A 176 -3.90 -10.96 -10.02
N PHE A 177 -4.01 -9.66 -9.80
CA PHE A 177 -5.24 -8.90 -9.91
C PHE A 177 -5.14 -7.97 -11.11
N VAL A 178 -6.17 -7.92 -11.93
CA VAL A 178 -6.24 -7.08 -13.14
C VAL A 178 -7.62 -6.45 -13.20
N ILE A 179 -7.67 -5.13 -13.27
CA ILE A 179 -8.89 -4.37 -13.53
C ILE A 179 -8.90 -4.01 -15.00
N LEU A 180 -9.95 -4.45 -15.70
CA LEU A 180 -10.15 -4.23 -17.13
C LEU A 180 -11.37 -3.32 -17.35
N ASP A 181 -11.27 -2.39 -18.28
CA ASP A 181 -12.42 -1.65 -18.79
C ASP A 181 -13.39 -2.63 -19.46
N ALA A 182 -14.64 -2.66 -19.00
CA ALA A 182 -15.63 -3.64 -19.47
C ALA A 182 -16.12 -3.37 -20.89
N ARG A 183 -15.85 -2.20 -21.49
CA ARG A 183 -16.26 -1.88 -22.87
C ARG A 183 -15.34 -2.54 -23.90
N ASN A 184 -14.04 -2.58 -23.61
CA ASN A 184 -13.02 -2.94 -24.59
C ASN A 184 -11.93 -3.90 -24.09
N GLY A 185 -11.92 -4.25 -22.80
CA GLY A 185 -10.92 -5.14 -22.20
C GLY A 185 -9.55 -4.49 -21.99
N LYS A 186 -9.43 -3.16 -22.08
CA LYS A 186 -8.19 -2.44 -21.79
C LYS A 186 -7.85 -2.57 -20.30
N VAL A 187 -6.59 -2.84 -19.99
CA VAL A 187 -6.10 -2.84 -18.61
C VAL A 187 -6.13 -1.42 -18.05
N LEU A 188 -6.86 -1.24 -16.96
CA LEU A 188 -6.93 -0.01 -16.17
C LEU A 188 -5.90 -0.04 -15.05
N GLU A 189 -5.80 -1.18 -14.35
CA GLU A 189 -4.89 -1.37 -13.23
C GLU A 189 -4.49 -2.85 -13.10
N ARG A 190 -3.31 -3.15 -12.57
CA ARG A 190 -2.90 -4.52 -12.26
C ARG A 190 -1.88 -4.54 -11.11
N TRP A 191 -1.91 -5.60 -10.31
CA TRP A 191 -0.93 -5.84 -9.24
C TRP A 191 -0.80 -7.33 -8.92
N GLU A 192 0.23 -7.67 -8.14
CA GLU A 192 0.42 -9.01 -7.59
C GLU A 192 -0.33 -9.14 -6.26
N GLY A 193 -1.19 -10.15 -6.15
CA GLY A 193 -2.04 -10.41 -4.99
C GLY A 193 -1.55 -11.54 -4.10
N LEU A 194 -0.43 -12.18 -4.45
CA LEU A 194 0.42 -12.85 -3.47
C LEU A 194 1.04 -11.75 -2.64
N THR A 195 0.62 -11.70 -1.38
CA THR A 195 1.45 -11.12 -0.35
C THR A 195 2.64 -12.08 -0.21
N THR A 196 3.68 -11.91 -1.03
CA THR A 196 5.00 -12.39 -0.64
C THR A 196 5.32 -11.53 0.56
N ASP A 197 5.08 -12.09 1.74
CA ASP A 197 5.28 -11.39 3.00
C ASP A 197 6.66 -10.74 2.91
N ALA A 198 6.70 -9.42 3.10
CA ALA A 198 7.90 -8.85 3.68
C ALA A 198 8.05 -9.62 5.00
N VAL A 199 8.90 -10.65 5.00
CA VAL A 199 9.08 -11.57 6.14
C VAL A 199 10.16 -11.07 7.08
N GLY A 200 10.96 -10.11 6.64
CA GLY A 200 12.10 -9.65 7.40
C GLY A 200 11.64 -8.91 8.66
N THR A 201 12.04 -9.45 9.80
CA THR A 201 11.81 -8.88 11.13
C THR A 201 13.14 -8.69 11.84
N GLY A 202 13.16 -7.93 12.93
CA GLY A 202 14.36 -7.75 13.73
C GLY A 202 14.38 -6.43 14.47
N PRO A 203 15.35 -6.24 15.38
CA PRO A 203 15.43 -5.03 16.16
C PRO A 203 15.95 -3.87 15.30
N GLY A 204 15.72 -2.66 15.76
CA GLY A 204 16.36 -1.44 15.24
C GLY A 204 16.48 -0.40 16.35
N GLY A 205 17.09 0.73 16.00
CA GLY A 205 17.36 1.83 16.92
C GLY A 205 18.67 1.63 17.69
N ASN A 206 18.84 2.43 18.74
CA ASN A 206 19.99 2.40 19.63
C ASN A 206 19.60 2.76 21.08
N GLN A 207 20.56 2.76 21.99
CA GLN A 207 20.36 3.09 23.40
C GLN A 207 19.73 4.47 23.65
N LYS A 208 19.93 5.44 22.74
CA LYS A 208 19.33 6.78 22.84
C LYS A 208 17.89 6.83 22.32
N THR A 209 17.60 6.16 21.21
CA THR A 209 16.25 6.12 20.62
C THR A 209 15.33 5.12 21.31
N GLY A 210 15.91 4.18 22.06
CA GLY A 210 15.25 2.96 22.50
C GLY A 210 15.19 1.92 21.39
N GLN A 211 15.10 0.66 21.80
CA GLN A 211 14.91 -0.46 20.87
C GLN A 211 13.49 -0.47 20.33
N TYR A 212 13.35 -0.69 19.03
CA TYR A 212 12.08 -1.05 18.41
C TYR A 212 12.26 -2.30 17.54
N GLU A 213 11.14 -2.83 17.03
CA GLU A 213 11.11 -4.02 16.18
C GLU A 213 10.43 -3.73 14.85
N TRP A 214 11.09 -4.15 13.77
CA TRP A 214 10.54 -4.17 12.41
C TRP A 214 9.66 -5.40 12.23
N GLY A 215 8.44 -5.21 11.70
CA GLY A 215 7.46 -6.25 11.41
C GLY A 215 6.81 -6.92 12.64
N SER A 216 7.61 -7.38 13.60
CA SER A 216 7.12 -8.01 14.84
C SER A 216 6.87 -6.96 15.92
N GLY A 217 5.64 -6.45 16.03
CA GLY A 217 5.27 -5.48 17.07
C GLY A 217 4.22 -4.46 16.65
N GLY A 218 3.80 -4.47 15.38
CA GLY A 218 2.65 -3.70 14.87
C GLY A 218 2.87 -2.19 14.72
N ARG A 219 3.99 -1.64 15.23
CA ARG A 219 4.34 -0.22 15.08
C ARG A 219 5.01 0.09 13.74
N TYR A 220 5.92 -0.77 13.30
CA TYR A 220 6.69 -0.57 12.08
C TYR A 220 6.50 -1.73 11.11
N GLY A 221 6.58 -1.43 9.81
CA GLY A 221 6.45 -2.42 8.74
C GLY A 221 7.58 -3.46 8.78
N PHE A 222 7.37 -4.57 8.08
CA PHE A 222 8.40 -5.57 7.85
C PHE A 222 9.51 -5.02 6.93
N LEU A 223 10.69 -5.63 6.99
CA LEU A 223 11.78 -5.41 6.05
C LEU A 223 11.44 -6.10 4.72
N ASP A 224 11.48 -5.34 3.63
CA ASP A 224 11.21 -5.82 2.26
C ASP A 224 12.44 -6.55 1.68
N VAL A 225 12.55 -7.84 2.00
CA VAL A 225 13.71 -8.69 1.67
C VAL A 225 13.33 -9.73 0.60
N ALA A 226 14.29 -10.09 -0.26
CA ALA A 226 14.15 -11.23 -1.14
C ALA A 226 14.28 -12.54 -0.34
N GLN A 227 13.35 -13.49 -0.54
CA GLN A 227 13.36 -14.78 0.16
C GLN A 227 13.58 -15.94 -0.83
N SER A 228 14.50 -16.85 -0.49
CA SER A 228 14.71 -18.14 -1.16
C SER A 228 14.83 -19.25 -0.12
N GLY A 229 13.81 -20.11 -0.05
CA GLY A 229 13.69 -21.10 1.02
C GLY A 229 13.65 -20.43 2.40
N SER A 230 14.55 -20.83 3.29
CA SER A 230 14.72 -20.22 4.61
C SER A 230 15.68 -19.01 4.63
N THR A 231 16.22 -18.60 3.49
CA THR A 231 17.19 -17.51 3.41
C THR A 231 16.52 -16.22 2.98
N CYS A 232 16.70 -15.17 3.78
CA CYS A 232 16.29 -13.80 3.51
C CYS A 232 17.52 -13.01 3.09
N THR A 233 17.41 -12.22 2.03
CA THR A 233 18.48 -11.36 1.51
C THR A 233 17.98 -9.92 1.46
N MET A 234 18.71 -8.99 2.09
CA MET A 234 18.39 -7.56 2.10
C MET A 234 18.65 -6.91 0.74
N ASN A 235 17.87 -7.32 -0.25
CA ASN A 235 17.91 -6.87 -1.62
C ASN A 235 16.50 -6.94 -2.20
N ASN A 236 15.98 -5.80 -2.62
CA ASN A 236 14.75 -5.67 -3.40
C ASN A 236 15.02 -4.77 -4.62
N THR A 237 14.00 -4.44 -5.40
CA THR A 237 14.17 -3.62 -6.62
C THR A 237 14.84 -2.27 -6.36
N ASN A 238 14.60 -1.67 -5.19
CA ASN A 238 14.99 -0.29 -4.90
C ASN A 238 16.22 -0.18 -3.99
N VAL A 239 16.42 -1.16 -3.10
CA VAL A 239 17.40 -1.09 -2.01
C VAL A 239 18.17 -2.40 -1.88
N LYS A 240 19.48 -2.26 -1.70
CA LYS A 240 20.41 -3.32 -1.34
C LYS A 240 21.18 -2.91 -0.08
N THR A 241 21.17 -3.74 0.94
CA THR A 241 21.95 -3.50 2.16
C THR A 241 23.13 -4.47 2.23
N VAL A 242 24.31 -3.94 2.52
CA VAL A 242 25.59 -4.66 2.54
C VAL A 242 26.18 -4.56 3.94
N ASN A 243 26.56 -5.70 4.52
CA ASN A 243 27.36 -5.75 5.73
C ASN A 243 28.85 -5.73 5.34
N LEU A 244 29.54 -4.62 5.57
CA LEU A 244 30.98 -4.53 5.30
C LEU A 244 31.83 -5.22 6.38
N ASN A 245 31.25 -5.54 7.53
CA ASN A 245 31.88 -6.25 8.64
C ASN A 245 33.25 -5.65 9.06
N GLY A 246 33.34 -4.32 9.13
CA GLY A 246 34.56 -3.59 9.47
C GLY A 246 35.50 -3.33 8.29
N GLY A 247 35.16 -3.82 7.09
CA GLY A 247 35.87 -3.50 5.85
C GLY A 247 35.47 -2.15 5.26
N THR A 248 36.13 -1.76 4.17
CA THR A 248 35.88 -0.49 3.46
C THR A 248 35.35 -0.71 2.03
N SER A 249 35.15 -1.96 1.62
CA SER A 249 34.70 -2.34 0.28
C SER A 249 33.78 -3.55 0.33
N GLY A 250 32.79 -3.60 -0.57
CA GLY A 250 31.89 -4.74 -0.71
C GLY A 250 30.59 -4.37 -1.43
N SER A 251 29.95 -5.37 -2.04
CA SER A 251 28.69 -5.17 -2.77
C SER A 251 27.69 -6.31 -2.59
N THR A 252 28.07 -7.36 -1.85
CA THR A 252 27.22 -8.53 -1.61
C THR A 252 26.09 -8.16 -0.66
N ALA A 253 24.86 -8.38 -1.10
CA ALA A 253 23.69 -8.16 -0.26
C ALA A 253 23.76 -9.06 0.98
N PHE A 254 23.45 -8.50 2.15
CA PHE A 254 23.45 -9.25 3.40
C PHE A 254 22.31 -10.27 3.42
N SER A 255 22.64 -11.52 3.74
CA SER A 255 21.67 -12.61 3.87
C SER A 255 21.67 -13.18 5.28
N TYR A 256 20.50 -13.63 5.74
CA TYR A 256 20.28 -14.23 7.05
C TYR A 256 19.16 -15.27 6.98
N THR A 257 19.04 -16.13 7.99
CA THR A 257 17.94 -17.09 8.08
C THR A 257 16.65 -16.35 8.45
N CYS A 258 15.63 -16.43 7.59
CA CYS A 258 14.31 -15.86 7.84
C CYS A 258 13.67 -16.41 9.13
N PRO A 259 12.71 -15.68 9.73
CA PRO A 259 12.26 -14.34 9.35
C PRO A 259 13.08 -13.22 10.00
N ARG A 260 13.88 -13.53 11.03
CA ARG A 260 14.37 -12.52 11.97
C ARG A 260 15.88 -12.31 11.90
N ASN A 261 16.31 -11.10 11.58
CA ASN A 261 17.72 -10.69 11.65
C ASN A 261 18.04 -10.03 13.00
N THR A 262 19.07 -10.49 13.69
CA THR A 262 19.65 -9.87 14.90
C THR A 262 21.03 -9.28 14.68
N VAL A 263 21.59 -9.38 13.47
CA VAL A 263 22.97 -9.01 13.19
C VAL A 263 23.07 -7.50 12.99
N LYS A 264 23.92 -6.79 13.73
CA LYS A 264 24.40 -7.14 15.07
C LYS A 264 24.20 -5.95 16.00
N THR A 265 24.18 -6.22 17.29
CA THR A 265 24.34 -5.17 18.30
C THR A 265 25.78 -4.66 18.24
N ILE A 266 25.97 -3.35 18.13
CA ILE A 266 27.29 -2.72 18.10
C ILE A 266 27.21 -1.27 18.55
N ASN A 267 28.16 -0.85 19.39
CA ASN A 267 28.28 0.51 19.88
C ASN A 267 26.92 1.12 20.28
N GLY A 268 26.10 0.37 21.03
CA GLY A 268 24.77 0.78 21.48
C GLY A 268 23.64 0.74 20.43
N GLY A 269 23.91 0.50 19.15
CA GLY A 269 22.90 0.20 18.13
C GLY A 269 22.46 -1.27 18.18
N TYR A 270 21.18 -1.54 17.87
CA TYR A 270 20.62 -2.89 17.96
C TYR A 270 20.74 -3.72 16.67
N SER A 271 20.54 -3.09 15.49
CA SER A 271 20.89 -3.67 14.18
C SER A 271 20.92 -2.56 13.12
N PRO A 272 22.10 -1.96 12.86
CA PRO A 272 22.26 -0.96 11.81
C PRO A 272 21.88 -1.48 10.41
N LEU A 273 22.04 -2.79 10.16
CA LEU A 273 21.60 -3.43 8.91
C LEU A 273 20.09 -3.31 8.68
N ASN A 274 19.29 -3.61 9.71
CA ASN A 274 17.83 -3.53 9.62
C ASN A 274 17.38 -2.09 9.38
N ASP A 275 17.92 -1.16 10.16
CA ASP A 275 17.61 0.27 10.05
C ASP A 275 17.96 0.81 8.65
N ALA A 276 19.16 0.50 8.15
CA ALA A 276 19.61 0.96 6.83
C ALA A 276 18.69 0.43 5.71
N HIS A 277 18.29 -0.84 5.79
CA HIS A 277 17.41 -1.43 4.79
C HIS A 277 16.02 -0.79 4.80
N TYR A 278 15.43 -0.60 5.98
CA TYR A 278 14.11 0.00 6.10
C TYR A 278 14.12 1.49 5.68
N PHE A 279 15.10 2.27 6.14
CA PHE A 279 15.20 3.68 5.81
C PHE A 279 15.45 3.90 4.32
N GLY A 280 16.28 3.07 3.67
CA GLY A 280 16.42 3.11 2.21
C GLY A 280 15.07 2.91 1.50
N GLY A 281 14.23 1.99 1.98
CA GLY A 281 12.89 1.74 1.45
C GLY A 281 11.98 2.96 1.62
N MET A 282 12.00 3.58 2.81
CA MET A 282 11.26 4.82 3.07
C MET A 282 11.69 5.95 2.13
N ILE A 283 12.99 6.16 1.95
CA ILE A 283 13.54 7.25 1.14
C ILE A 283 13.17 7.05 -0.34
N THR A 284 13.28 5.83 -0.85
CA THR A 284 12.91 5.51 -2.24
C THR A 284 11.41 5.64 -2.50
N GLY A 285 10.55 5.46 -1.49
CA GLY A 285 9.13 5.78 -1.58
C GLY A 285 8.81 7.28 -1.45
N MET A 286 9.56 7.99 -0.60
CA MET A 286 9.38 9.42 -0.32
C MET A 286 9.61 10.29 -1.55
N TYR A 287 10.72 10.07 -2.26
CA TYR A 287 11.15 10.94 -3.36
C TYR A 287 10.11 11.03 -4.49
N PRO A 288 9.62 9.92 -5.09
CA PRO A 288 8.60 9.99 -6.13
C PRO A 288 7.28 10.57 -5.62
N ALA A 289 6.92 10.27 -4.36
CA ALA A 289 5.66 10.74 -3.78
C ALA A 289 5.58 12.26 -3.62
N TYR A 290 6.70 12.91 -3.26
CA TYR A 290 6.74 14.35 -3.01
C TYR A 290 7.34 15.19 -4.12
N THR A 291 8.28 14.63 -4.90
CA THR A 291 9.02 15.37 -5.92
C THR A 291 8.62 14.98 -7.35
N GLY A 292 8.02 13.79 -7.52
CA GLY A 292 7.80 13.19 -8.84
C GLY A 292 9.04 12.53 -9.47
N TYR A 293 10.20 12.60 -8.82
CA TYR A 293 11.47 12.00 -9.26
C TYR A 293 11.90 10.86 -8.35
N ASN A 294 12.65 9.91 -8.89
CA ASN A 294 13.33 8.90 -8.07
C ASN A 294 14.47 9.53 -7.28
N ALA A 295 14.78 8.96 -6.11
CA ALA A 295 15.89 9.42 -5.27
C ALA A 295 17.24 9.33 -6.00
N LEU A 296 17.45 8.21 -6.69
CA LEU A 296 18.56 7.98 -7.62
C LEU A 296 18.01 7.26 -8.86
N ASN A 297 18.68 7.41 -10.00
CA ASN A 297 18.35 6.68 -11.24
C ASN A 297 18.83 5.20 -11.25
N PHE A 298 19.43 4.72 -10.15
CA PHE A 298 19.84 3.34 -9.92
C PHE A 298 19.48 2.87 -8.50
N GLN A 299 19.62 1.56 -8.25
CA GLN A 299 19.32 0.93 -6.96
C GLN A 299 20.19 1.54 -5.84
N LEU A 300 19.58 1.90 -4.71
CA LEU A 300 20.30 2.37 -3.53
C LEU A 300 21.11 1.23 -2.92
N VAL A 301 22.40 1.47 -2.65
CA VAL A 301 23.27 0.53 -1.95
C VAL A 301 23.67 1.12 -0.60
N MET A 302 23.10 0.56 0.47
CA MET A 302 23.33 0.95 1.87
C MET A 302 24.41 0.06 2.47
N ARG A 303 25.63 0.56 2.64
CA ARG A 303 26.76 -0.16 3.24
C ARG A 303 26.89 0.19 4.71
N THR A 304 26.64 -0.77 5.60
CA THR A 304 26.79 -0.60 7.05
C THR A 304 28.06 -1.27 7.55
N HIS A 305 28.44 -0.96 8.79
CA HIS A 305 29.65 -1.49 9.43
C HIS A 305 30.92 -1.12 8.64
N TYR A 306 30.96 0.10 8.10
CA TYR A 306 32.09 0.63 7.36
C TYR A 306 33.27 0.91 8.30
N SER A 307 34.42 0.29 8.02
CA SER A 307 35.67 0.47 8.79
C SER A 307 35.53 0.15 10.29
N SER A 308 36.53 0.49 11.09
CA SER A 308 36.55 0.30 12.55
C SER A 308 36.46 1.64 13.25
N SER A 309 35.54 1.76 14.23
CA SER A 309 35.36 2.98 15.04
C SER A 309 35.20 4.26 14.20
N TYR A 310 34.55 4.15 13.05
CA TYR A 310 34.41 5.25 12.08
C TYR A 310 33.22 6.14 12.45
N GLU A 311 33.52 7.39 12.79
CA GLU A 311 32.55 8.39 13.29
C GLU A 311 31.97 9.26 12.18
N ASN A 312 31.67 8.67 11.02
CA ASN A 312 31.09 9.41 9.91
C ASN A 312 30.20 8.53 8.99
N ALA A 313 29.40 9.19 8.17
CA ALA A 313 28.68 8.62 7.04
C ALA A 313 29.01 9.43 5.78
N PHE A 314 28.91 8.81 4.60
CA PHE A 314 29.17 9.51 3.35
C PHE A 314 28.55 8.83 2.12
N TRP A 315 28.19 9.67 1.15
CA TRP A 315 27.98 9.34 -0.26
C TRP A 315 29.31 9.28 -1.02
N ASP A 316 29.54 8.23 -1.82
CA ASP A 316 30.77 8.05 -2.60
C ASP A 316 30.60 8.18 -4.13
N GLY A 317 29.47 8.74 -4.59
CA GLY A 317 29.11 8.78 -6.01
C GLY A 317 28.34 7.54 -6.48
N SER A 318 28.23 6.49 -5.67
CA SER A 318 27.49 5.27 -6.04
C SER A 318 26.78 4.57 -4.88
N THR A 319 27.27 4.72 -3.65
CA THR A 319 26.79 4.02 -2.46
C THR A 319 26.81 4.92 -1.23
N MET A 320 25.96 4.60 -0.26
CA MET A 320 25.93 5.27 1.05
C MET A 320 26.69 4.38 2.05
N ASN A 321 27.68 4.94 2.73
CA ASN A 321 28.54 4.23 3.66
C ASN A 321 28.32 4.76 5.07
N PHE A 322 28.04 3.86 6.01
CA PHE A 322 27.73 4.21 7.39
C PHE A 322 28.71 3.54 8.36
N GLY A 323 29.44 4.35 9.12
CA GLY A 323 30.30 3.88 10.20
C GLY A 323 29.51 3.44 11.43
N ASP A 324 30.15 2.60 12.25
CA ASP A 324 29.59 2.14 13.52
C ASP A 324 29.74 3.15 14.67
N GLY A 325 30.35 4.31 14.41
CA GLY A 325 30.66 5.31 15.43
C GLY A 325 31.74 4.82 16.42
N ALA A 326 32.04 5.65 17.42
CA ALA A 326 32.95 5.32 18.50
C ALA A 326 32.50 5.98 19.81
N SER A 327 33.15 7.07 20.22
CA SER A 327 32.85 7.78 21.48
C SER A 327 31.82 8.89 21.33
N THR A 328 31.69 9.45 20.13
CA THR A 328 30.84 10.61 19.84
C THR A 328 29.47 10.16 19.34
N PHE A 329 29.47 9.19 18.43
CA PHE A 329 28.25 8.72 17.76
C PHE A 329 28.00 7.23 18.01
N TYR A 330 26.71 6.88 18.09
CA TYR A 330 26.20 5.53 17.79
C TYR A 330 26.44 5.21 16.30
N PRO A 331 26.18 3.97 15.81
CA PRO A 331 26.19 3.70 14.38
C PRO A 331 25.35 4.73 13.62
N LEU A 332 25.93 5.32 12.57
CA LEU A 332 25.37 6.51 11.90
C LEU A 332 24.23 6.18 10.94
N VAL A 333 23.43 5.17 11.28
CA VAL A 333 22.26 4.74 10.53
C VAL A 333 21.00 5.27 11.24
N SER A 334 20.63 6.49 10.89
CA SER A 334 19.35 7.11 11.24
C SER A 334 18.62 7.54 9.98
N SER A 335 17.31 7.77 10.07
CA SER A 335 16.50 8.15 8.91
C SER A 335 16.93 9.49 8.28
N ASP A 336 17.36 10.45 9.10
CA ASP A 336 17.86 11.75 8.67
C ASP A 336 19.24 11.65 8.01
N VAL A 337 20.20 10.92 8.58
CA VAL A 337 21.53 10.70 8.00
C VAL A 337 21.42 9.87 6.71
N ALA A 338 20.64 8.81 6.70
CA ALA A 338 20.38 8.04 5.48
C ALA A 338 19.75 8.91 4.38
N GLY A 339 18.78 9.76 4.75
CA GLY A 339 18.18 10.73 3.85
C GLY A 339 19.18 11.75 3.33
N HIS A 340 20.06 12.26 4.20
CA HIS A 340 21.13 13.20 3.86
C HIS A 340 22.08 12.61 2.80
N GLU A 341 22.63 11.41 3.04
CA GLU A 341 23.56 10.78 2.11
C GLU A 341 22.93 10.47 0.75
N VAL A 342 21.69 9.97 0.74
CA VAL A 342 20.96 9.75 -0.52
C VAL A 342 20.73 11.07 -1.27
N SER A 343 20.49 12.16 -0.53
CA SER A 343 20.22 13.48 -1.13
C SER A 343 21.48 14.14 -1.72
N HIS A 344 22.68 13.73 -1.30
CA HIS A 344 23.90 14.08 -2.02
C HIS A 344 23.87 13.50 -3.44
N GLY A 345 23.55 12.22 -3.60
CA GLY A 345 23.41 11.59 -4.91
C GLY A 345 22.27 12.20 -5.75
N PHE A 346 21.15 12.56 -5.12
CA PHE A 346 20.08 13.30 -5.81
C PHE A 346 20.59 14.66 -6.33
N THR A 347 21.30 15.43 -5.48
CA THR A 347 21.87 16.72 -5.86
C THR A 347 22.86 16.57 -7.01
N GLU A 348 23.76 15.59 -6.94
CA GLU A 348 24.74 15.27 -7.99
C GLU A 348 24.08 14.96 -9.34
N GLN A 349 22.95 14.24 -9.33
CA GLN A 349 22.17 13.91 -10.54
C GLN A 349 21.36 15.09 -11.11
N HIS A 350 21.21 16.19 -10.36
CA HIS A 350 20.37 17.32 -10.73
C HIS A 350 21.16 18.63 -10.81
N SER A 351 21.17 19.43 -9.74
CA SER A 351 21.81 20.74 -9.74
C SER A 351 23.33 20.66 -9.76
N ASN A 352 23.89 19.51 -9.35
CA ASN A 352 25.33 19.22 -9.30
C ASN A 352 26.11 20.33 -8.58
N LEU A 353 25.61 20.75 -7.41
CA LEU A 353 26.26 21.78 -6.60
C LEU A 353 27.69 21.35 -6.24
N THR A 354 28.66 22.20 -6.53
CA THR A 354 30.06 21.96 -6.16
C THR A 354 30.20 21.96 -4.64
N TYR A 355 30.87 20.95 -4.09
CA TYR A 355 31.05 20.77 -2.65
C TYR A 355 32.17 21.67 -2.08
N SER A 356 32.07 22.97 -2.32
CA SER A 356 33.00 24.01 -1.87
C SER A 356 32.26 25.33 -1.65
N GLY A 357 32.62 26.09 -0.62
CA GLY A 357 32.03 27.40 -0.33
C GLY A 357 32.61 28.08 0.90
#